data_AF-A0A968P8S2-F1
#
_entry.id   AF-A0A968P8S2-F1
#
_cell.length_a   1.000
_cell.length_b   1.000
_cell.length_c   1.000
_cell.angle_alpha   90.00
_cell.angle_beta   90.00
_cell.angle_gamma   90.00
#
_symmetry.space_group_name_H-M   'P 1'
#
loop_
_entity.id
_entity.type
_entity.pdbx_description
1 polymer ?
#
loop_
_entity_poly.entity_id
_entity_poly.type
_entity_poly.pdbx_seq_one_letter_code
_entity_poly.pdbx_strand_id
1 'polypeptide(L)'
;NPGAVCGQTQIGGVTRYSYARGTSFAAPAVSGAIALKGKQFKDGTPLIFPEAAASGIEPHPTLLKAALVATAQSLGPRNPLTGLIDCTAGNCRPSHEYGWGLVDLDRLTDRNTGVYVHNAKHAFTAAGQSWVSPFLEAWDPAKEVLIALVWHDVPPDGALGFQTLRRDLDLKILVPRIGADGQDWYQGNNMEENTIFIDSGYSYNLPNASALKRDGRNNVEVIFLKPNTLSQNQEFRITVTTFAYVPNQPAVDQVFSIYVWNARCWDNSVVYQCD
;
A
#
# COMPACT_ATOMS: atom_id res chain seq x y z
N ASN A 1 -18.69 -24.43 -2.44
CA ASN A 1 -18.13 -25.80 -2.42
C ASN A 1 -16.82 -25.76 -1.64
N PRO A 2 -16.80 -26.08 -0.33
CA PRO A 2 -15.59 -26.02 0.47
C PRO A 2 -14.71 -27.24 0.18
N GLY A 3 -13.45 -27.00 -0.20
CA GLY A 3 -12.34 -27.98 -0.16
C GLY A 3 -12.51 -29.25 -0.99
N ALA A 4 -12.31 -29.18 -2.31
CA ALA A 4 -12.05 -30.40 -3.08
C ALA A 4 -10.61 -30.87 -2.81
N VAL A 5 -10.47 -32.02 -2.15
CA VAL A 5 -9.19 -32.75 -2.05
C VAL A 5 -8.80 -33.18 -3.46
N CYS A 6 -7.67 -32.68 -3.96
CA CYS A 6 -7.18 -32.99 -5.30
C CYS A 6 -6.29 -34.24 -5.23
N GLY A 7 -6.90 -35.39 -4.94
CA GLY A 7 -6.22 -36.68 -4.91
C GLY A 7 -5.30 -36.89 -3.70
N GLN A 8 -5.23 -38.13 -3.24
CA GLN A 8 -4.23 -38.59 -2.28
C GLN A 8 -3.03 -39.08 -3.06
N THR A 9 -1.93 -38.34 -3.09
CA THR A 9 -0.65 -38.86 -3.57
C THR A 9 0.18 -39.26 -2.37
N GLN A 10 0.48 -40.55 -2.24
CA GLN A 10 1.48 -41.03 -1.29
C GLN A 10 2.84 -40.43 -1.69
N ILE A 11 3.34 -39.47 -0.92
CA ILE A 11 4.76 -39.09 -0.99
C ILE A 11 5.50 -40.05 -0.05
N GLY A 12 6.25 -40.99 -0.62
CA GLY A 12 7.11 -41.91 0.14
C GLY A 12 6.39 -42.90 1.06
N GLY A 13 5.15 -43.29 0.76
CA GLY A 13 4.39 -44.27 1.55
C GLY A 13 3.81 -43.75 2.87
N VAL A 14 3.88 -42.43 3.14
CA VAL A 14 3.39 -41.83 4.39
C VAL A 14 2.13 -41.00 4.16
N THR A 15 1.03 -41.38 4.80
CA THR A 15 -0.31 -40.75 4.72
C THR A 15 -0.42 -39.43 5.50
N ARG A 16 0.65 -38.61 5.54
CA ARG A 16 0.72 -37.40 6.38
C ARG A 16 0.34 -36.10 5.66
N TYR A 17 0.29 -36.12 4.32
CA TYR A 17 0.03 -34.94 3.49
C TYR A 17 -0.92 -35.28 2.34
N SER A 18 -1.71 -34.31 1.89
CA SER A 18 -2.61 -34.41 0.74
C SER A 18 -2.68 -33.07 0.01
N TYR A 19 -2.98 -33.10 -1.28
CA TYR A 19 -3.23 -31.89 -2.07
C TYR A 19 -4.68 -31.43 -1.95
N ALA A 20 -4.87 -30.12 -1.93
CA ALA A 20 -6.17 -29.48 -1.96
C ALA A 20 -6.04 -28.06 -2.52
N ARG A 21 -7.17 -27.47 -2.91
CA ARG A 21 -7.24 -26.15 -3.55
C ARG A 21 -8.37 -25.29 -2.99
N GLY A 22 -8.21 -23.98 -3.10
CA GLY A 22 -9.21 -22.99 -2.69
C GLY A 22 -8.57 -21.83 -1.93
N THR A 23 -9.32 -20.75 -1.77
CA THR A 23 -8.88 -19.56 -1.00
C THR A 23 -8.53 -19.91 0.46
N SER A 24 -9.10 -20.99 1.00
CA SER A 24 -8.73 -21.58 2.30
C SER A 24 -7.26 -22.01 2.39
N PHE A 25 -6.57 -22.25 1.27
CA PHE A 25 -5.14 -22.56 1.23
C PHE A 25 -4.28 -21.33 0.92
N ALA A 26 -4.83 -20.33 0.24
CA ALA A 26 -4.17 -19.04 0.04
C ALA A 26 -4.08 -18.24 1.35
N ALA A 27 -5.16 -18.20 2.13
CA ALA A 27 -5.21 -17.48 3.41
C ALA A 27 -4.07 -17.83 4.39
N PRO A 28 -3.80 -19.12 4.72
CA PRO A 28 -2.70 -19.46 5.61
C PRO A 28 -1.31 -19.16 5.01
N ALA A 29 -1.16 -19.19 3.68
CA ALA A 29 0.09 -18.78 3.04
C ALA A 29 0.36 -17.27 3.25
N VAL A 30 -0.66 -16.43 3.08
CA VAL A 30 -0.58 -14.99 3.36
C VAL A 30 -0.33 -14.73 4.85
N SER A 31 -0.99 -15.48 5.75
CA SER A 31 -0.74 -15.38 7.20
C SER A 31 0.72 -15.68 7.55
N GLY A 32 1.34 -16.68 6.91
CA GLY A 32 2.77 -16.97 7.07
C GLY A 32 3.67 -15.82 6.59
N ALA A 33 3.37 -15.23 5.44
CA ALA A 33 4.11 -14.06 4.93
C ALA A 33 4.00 -12.85 5.88
N ILE A 34 2.81 -12.56 6.40
CA ILE A 34 2.60 -11.51 7.40
C ILE A 34 3.38 -11.80 8.69
N ALA A 35 3.43 -13.07 9.15
CA ALA A 35 4.17 -13.42 10.35
C ALA A 35 5.68 -13.12 10.18
N LEU A 36 6.25 -13.41 9.01
CA LEU A 36 7.63 -13.05 8.67
C LEU A 36 7.84 -11.54 8.66
N LYS A 37 6.94 -10.78 8.01
CA LYS A 37 7.04 -9.32 7.99
C LYS A 37 6.87 -8.69 9.37
N GLY A 38 5.94 -9.21 10.17
CA GLY A 38 5.72 -8.79 11.55
C GLY A 38 6.95 -9.03 12.41
N LYS A 39 7.60 -10.19 12.26
CA LYS A 39 8.89 -10.47 12.90
C LYS A 39 9.97 -9.49 12.42
N GLN A 40 10.09 -9.23 11.12
CA GLN A 40 11.06 -8.26 10.58
C GLN A 40 10.89 -6.86 11.21
N PHE A 41 9.64 -6.38 11.36
CA PHE A 41 9.35 -5.12 12.02
C PHE A 41 9.79 -5.12 13.50
N LYS A 42 9.48 -6.20 14.23
CA LYS A 42 9.85 -6.34 15.65
C LYS A 42 11.36 -6.46 15.88
N ASP A 43 12.07 -7.09 14.96
CA ASP A 43 13.52 -7.31 15.05
C ASP A 43 14.33 -6.04 14.68
N GLY A 44 13.69 -4.96 14.19
CA GLY A 44 14.37 -3.70 13.83
C GLY A 44 15.40 -3.82 12.71
N THR A 45 15.36 -4.91 11.95
CA THR A 45 16.40 -5.24 10.94
C THR A 45 16.20 -4.40 9.68
N PRO A 46 17.27 -3.80 9.14
CA PRO A 46 17.34 -2.38 8.81
C PRO A 46 16.19 -2.00 7.90
N LEU A 47 15.17 -1.42 8.52
CA LEU A 47 14.30 -0.53 7.81
C LEU A 47 14.99 0.83 7.91
N ILE A 48 15.15 1.53 6.78
CA ILE A 48 15.79 2.83 6.74
C ILE A 48 14.78 3.86 7.27
N PHE A 49 14.52 3.79 8.58
CA PHE A 49 13.61 4.63 9.34
C PHE A 49 14.38 5.35 10.45
N PRO A 50 14.00 6.57 10.82
CA PRO A 50 14.50 7.24 12.03
C PRO A 50 14.06 6.53 13.32
N GLU A 51 12.82 6.04 13.33
CA GLU A 51 12.19 5.59 14.59
C GLU A 51 12.50 4.13 14.95
N ALA A 52 12.95 3.30 13.98
CA ALA A 52 13.07 1.85 14.15
C ALA A 52 14.48 1.28 14.02
N ALA A 53 15.48 2.10 13.71
CA ALA A 53 16.80 1.61 13.29
C ALA A 53 17.60 0.85 14.36
N ALA A 54 17.09 0.68 15.59
CA ALA A 54 17.72 -0.19 16.60
C ALA A 54 16.77 -1.03 17.47
N SER A 55 15.53 -0.59 17.73
CA SER A 55 14.64 -1.23 18.73
C SER A 55 13.48 -2.05 18.14
N GLY A 56 13.29 -2.02 16.82
CA GLY A 56 12.09 -2.56 16.18
C GLY A 56 10.81 -1.80 16.54
N ILE A 57 9.70 -2.20 15.92
CA ILE A 57 8.36 -1.67 16.17
C ILE A 57 7.35 -2.81 16.31
N GLU A 58 6.35 -2.64 17.17
CA GLU A 58 5.16 -3.51 17.16
C GLU A 58 4.23 -3.04 16.04
N PRO A 59 4.07 -3.80 14.94
CA PRO A 59 3.33 -3.30 13.79
C PRO A 59 1.82 -3.38 14.04
N HIS A 60 1.11 -2.28 13.85
CA HIS A 60 -0.35 -2.28 13.89
C HIS A 60 -0.91 -3.13 12.73
N PRO A 61 -2.07 -3.81 12.87
CA PRO A 61 -2.65 -4.61 11.78
C PRO A 61 -2.82 -3.85 10.46
N THR A 62 -3.10 -2.54 10.53
CA THR A 62 -3.19 -1.68 9.34
C THR A 62 -1.85 -1.52 8.63
N LEU A 63 -0.74 -1.47 9.37
CA LEU A 63 0.61 -1.40 8.78
C LEU A 63 0.98 -2.70 8.06
N LEU A 64 0.66 -3.85 8.65
CA LEU A 64 0.89 -5.16 8.02
C LEU A 64 0.07 -5.29 6.72
N LYS A 65 -1.20 -4.85 6.75
CA LYS A 65 -2.04 -4.82 5.54
C LYS A 65 -1.51 -3.81 4.51
N ALA A 66 -1.06 -2.63 4.91
CA ALA A 66 -0.46 -1.64 4.02
C ALA A 66 0.80 -2.18 3.34
N ALA A 67 1.67 -2.86 4.09
CA ALA A 67 2.87 -3.51 3.54
C ALA A 67 2.51 -4.54 2.47
N LEU A 68 1.57 -5.46 2.77
CA LEU A 68 1.12 -6.46 1.80
C LEU A 68 0.55 -5.83 0.52
N VAL A 69 -0.27 -4.79 0.65
CA VAL A 69 -0.91 -4.12 -0.48
C VAL A 69 0.12 -3.40 -1.33
N ALA A 70 0.98 -2.61 -0.71
CA ALA A 70 2.03 -1.86 -1.42
C ALA A 70 2.97 -2.82 -2.16
N THR A 71 3.39 -3.91 -1.53
CA THR A 71 4.36 -4.84 -2.14
C THR A 71 3.71 -5.97 -2.94
N ALA A 72 2.38 -5.99 -3.11
CA ALA A 72 1.75 -6.98 -3.95
C ALA A 72 2.23 -6.85 -5.42
N GLN A 73 2.44 -7.99 -6.07
CA GLN A 73 2.75 -8.06 -7.48
C GLN A 73 1.44 -8.02 -8.28
N SER A 74 1.32 -7.11 -9.25
CA SER A 74 0.18 -7.09 -10.16
C SER A 74 0.10 -8.40 -10.96
N LEU A 75 -1.11 -8.93 -11.17
CA LEU A 75 -1.34 -10.17 -11.91
C LEU A 75 -1.88 -9.88 -13.31
N GLY A 76 -1.09 -9.20 -14.13
CA GLY A 76 -1.33 -9.10 -15.58
C GLY A 76 -0.53 -10.17 -16.35
N PRO A 77 -0.90 -10.49 -17.61
CA PRO A 77 -0.08 -11.36 -18.46
C PRO A 77 1.33 -10.80 -18.57
N ARG A 78 2.39 -11.62 -18.48
CA ARG A 78 3.75 -11.10 -18.70
C ARG A 78 3.98 -10.81 -20.18
N ASN A 79 4.53 -9.64 -20.48
CA ASN A 79 4.99 -9.31 -21.82
C ASN A 79 6.14 -10.27 -22.18
N PRO A 80 6.03 -11.05 -23.27
CA PRO A 80 7.03 -12.05 -23.62
C PRO A 80 8.37 -11.44 -24.08
N LEU A 81 8.39 -10.16 -24.46
CA LEU A 81 9.59 -9.47 -24.94
C LEU A 81 10.35 -8.77 -23.81
N THR A 82 9.65 -8.21 -22.83
CA THR A 82 10.27 -7.46 -21.72
C THR A 82 10.33 -8.23 -20.41
N GLY A 83 9.55 -9.31 -20.28
CA GLY A 83 9.40 -10.07 -19.03
C GLY A 83 8.60 -9.34 -17.95
N LEU A 84 8.19 -8.10 -18.21
CA LEU A 84 7.39 -7.25 -17.31
C LEU A 84 5.92 -7.65 -17.38
N ILE A 85 5.14 -7.26 -16.37
CA ILE A 85 3.69 -7.42 -16.41
C ILE A 85 3.14 -6.50 -17.52
N ASP A 86 2.43 -7.09 -18.47
CA ASP A 86 1.73 -6.47 -19.56
C ASP A 86 0.26 -6.25 -19.17
N CYS A 87 -0.03 -5.07 -18.66
CA CYS A 87 -1.39 -4.70 -18.32
C CYS A 87 -2.24 -4.34 -19.56
N THR A 88 -1.68 -4.36 -20.79
CA THR A 88 -2.45 -4.07 -22.01
C THR A 88 -3.38 -5.21 -22.42
N ALA A 89 -3.16 -6.42 -21.89
CA ALA A 89 -3.93 -7.63 -22.24
C ALA A 89 -4.61 -8.30 -21.03
N GLY A 90 -4.66 -7.66 -19.86
CA GLY A 90 -5.28 -8.24 -18.67
C GLY A 90 -5.54 -7.25 -17.54
N ASN A 91 -6.39 -7.69 -16.62
CA ASN A 91 -6.94 -7.00 -15.45
C ASN A 91 -5.88 -6.81 -14.35
N CYS A 92 -5.08 -5.75 -14.45
CA CYS A 92 -4.07 -5.38 -13.46
C CYS A 92 -4.70 -4.76 -12.20
N ARG A 93 -3.88 -4.46 -11.19
CA ARG A 93 -4.36 -3.80 -9.97
C ARG A 93 -4.80 -2.35 -10.26
N PRO A 94 -5.93 -1.86 -9.71
CA PRO A 94 -6.91 -2.55 -8.89
C PRO A 94 -7.80 -3.48 -9.71
N SER A 95 -7.95 -4.71 -9.25
CA SER A 95 -8.78 -5.70 -9.91
C SER A 95 -9.85 -6.24 -8.98
N HIS A 96 -11.06 -6.45 -9.48
CA HIS A 96 -12.08 -7.18 -8.72
C HIS A 96 -11.78 -8.70 -8.63
N GLU A 97 -10.93 -9.23 -9.51
CA GLU A 97 -10.52 -10.64 -9.54
C GLU A 97 -9.28 -10.89 -8.68
N TYR A 98 -8.31 -9.97 -8.72
CA TYR A 98 -6.99 -10.13 -8.09
C TYR A 98 -6.74 -9.14 -6.94
N GLY A 99 -7.67 -8.23 -6.67
CA GLY A 99 -7.49 -7.16 -5.69
C GLY A 99 -6.31 -6.27 -6.05
N TRP A 100 -5.41 -6.11 -5.08
CA TRP A 100 -4.15 -5.37 -5.26
C TRP A 100 -3.01 -6.20 -5.83
N GLY A 101 -3.21 -7.52 -6.01
CA GLY A 101 -2.24 -8.43 -6.60
C GLY A 101 -1.87 -9.64 -5.73
N LEU A 102 -0.87 -10.38 -6.19
CA LEU A 102 -0.29 -11.53 -5.52
C LEU A 102 0.72 -11.10 -4.46
N VAL A 103 0.74 -11.77 -3.31
CA VAL A 103 1.78 -11.54 -2.30
C VAL A 103 3.16 -11.91 -2.86
N ASP A 104 4.07 -10.95 -2.85
CA ASP A 104 5.47 -11.11 -3.22
C ASP A 104 6.32 -11.06 -1.95
N LEU A 105 6.80 -12.23 -1.49
CA LEU A 105 7.55 -12.34 -0.24
C LEU A 105 8.94 -11.69 -0.35
N ASP A 106 9.56 -11.76 -1.52
CA ASP A 106 10.89 -11.18 -1.76
C ASP A 106 10.80 -9.67 -1.65
N ARG A 107 9.82 -9.06 -2.32
CA ARG A 107 9.57 -7.61 -2.21
C ARG A 107 9.11 -7.19 -0.81
N LEU A 108 8.25 -7.98 -0.18
CA LEU A 108 7.73 -7.70 1.17
C LEU A 108 8.84 -7.68 2.21
N THR A 109 9.85 -8.54 2.07
CA THR A 109 10.93 -8.72 3.06
C THR A 109 12.27 -8.15 2.61
N ASP A 110 12.33 -7.49 1.46
CA ASP A 110 13.54 -6.85 0.92
C ASP A 110 14.17 -5.90 1.95
N ARG A 111 15.48 -6.05 2.14
CA ARG A 111 16.30 -5.27 3.07
C ARG A 111 17.21 -4.27 2.37
N ASN A 112 17.26 -4.33 1.03
CA ASN A 112 18.13 -3.49 0.20
C ASN A 112 17.37 -2.32 -0.44
N THR A 113 16.05 -2.27 -0.28
CA THR A 113 15.21 -1.18 -0.74
C THR A 113 14.75 -0.33 0.43
N GLY A 114 14.86 1.00 0.29
CA GLY A 114 14.34 1.94 1.27
C GLY A 114 12.84 1.77 1.47
N VAL A 115 12.40 1.84 2.72
CA VAL A 115 10.99 1.82 3.08
C VAL A 115 10.75 3.04 3.96
N TYR A 116 9.57 3.68 3.84
CA TYR A 116 9.03 4.63 4.82
C TYR A 116 7.73 4.07 5.43
N VAL A 117 7.53 4.23 6.75
CA VAL A 117 6.29 3.80 7.42
C VAL A 117 5.74 4.84 8.39
N HIS A 118 4.42 4.88 8.49
CA HIS A 118 3.69 5.51 9.58
C HIS A 118 2.84 4.44 10.27
N ASN A 119 3.06 4.19 11.56
CA ASN A 119 2.45 3.05 12.27
C ASN A 119 1.33 3.47 13.25
N ALA A 120 0.19 3.95 12.73
CA ALA A 120 -1.01 4.20 13.55
C ALA A 120 -0.79 5.11 14.77
N LYS A 121 0.13 6.08 14.64
CA LYS A 121 0.49 7.03 15.71
C LYS A 121 -0.37 8.29 15.70
N HIS A 122 -0.86 8.68 14.53
CA HIS A 122 -1.76 9.82 14.40
C HIS A 122 -3.22 9.36 14.46
N ALA A 123 -4.01 10.10 15.22
CA ALA A 123 -5.42 9.86 15.43
C ALA A 123 -6.20 11.10 14.96
N PHE A 124 -7.05 10.92 13.96
CA PHE A 124 -8.00 11.94 13.59
C PHE A 124 -9.26 11.87 14.46
N THR A 125 -9.69 13.03 14.93
CA THR A 125 -10.83 13.21 15.84
C THR A 125 -12.00 13.92 15.18
N ALA A 126 -11.79 14.55 14.02
CA ALA A 126 -12.82 15.29 13.28
C ALA A 126 -12.57 15.29 11.76
N ALA A 127 -13.60 15.63 10.99
CA ALA A 127 -13.49 15.91 9.56
C ALA A 127 -12.68 17.21 9.31
N GLY A 128 -12.00 17.26 8.16
CA GLY A 128 -11.17 18.40 7.73
C GLY A 128 -9.75 18.44 8.32
N GLN A 129 -9.40 17.47 9.18
CA GLN A 129 -8.04 17.35 9.69
C GLN A 129 -7.11 16.77 8.63
N SER A 130 -5.83 17.11 8.74
CA SER A 130 -4.81 16.59 7.84
C SER A 130 -3.55 16.21 8.62
N TRP A 131 -2.91 15.15 8.15
CA TRP A 131 -1.56 14.77 8.53
C TRP A 131 -0.69 14.84 7.28
N VAL A 132 0.51 15.37 7.42
CA VAL A 132 1.48 15.49 6.33
C VAL A 132 2.78 14.83 6.75
N SER A 133 3.33 13.96 5.90
CA SER A 133 4.61 13.31 6.16
C SER A 133 5.77 14.32 6.18
N PRO A 134 6.94 13.93 6.70
CA PRO A 134 8.22 14.54 6.33
C PRO A 134 8.41 14.53 4.80
N PHE A 135 9.38 15.30 4.32
CA PHE A 135 9.79 15.19 2.92
C PHE A 135 10.42 13.82 2.67
N LEU A 136 9.99 13.19 1.58
CA LEU A 136 10.47 11.89 1.13
C LEU A 136 11.08 12.01 -0.26
N GLU A 137 11.97 11.11 -0.61
CA GLU A 137 12.44 10.89 -1.99
C GLU A 137 12.46 9.40 -2.33
N ALA A 138 12.50 9.11 -3.63
CA ALA A 138 12.73 7.75 -4.11
C ALA A 138 14.09 7.25 -3.63
N TRP A 139 14.13 6.04 -3.07
CA TRP A 139 15.38 5.39 -2.69
C TRP A 139 16.22 5.03 -3.92
N ASP A 140 15.55 4.53 -4.96
CA ASP A 140 16.10 4.27 -6.29
C ASP A 140 15.09 4.76 -7.35
N PRO A 141 15.36 5.89 -8.04
CA PRO A 141 14.49 6.43 -9.09
C PRO A 141 14.20 5.45 -10.23
N ALA A 142 15.07 4.45 -10.47
CA ALA A 142 14.87 3.46 -11.52
C ALA A 142 13.86 2.36 -11.14
N LYS A 143 13.30 2.40 -9.92
CA LYS A 143 12.27 1.48 -9.42
C LYS A 143 10.96 2.21 -9.17
N GLU A 144 9.87 1.44 -9.12
CA GLU A 144 8.54 1.94 -8.74
C GLU A 144 8.54 2.47 -7.29
N VAL A 145 7.70 3.45 -6.97
CA VAL A 145 7.44 3.88 -5.58
C VAL A 145 6.00 3.51 -5.24
N LEU A 146 5.83 2.70 -4.19
CA LEU A 146 4.54 2.06 -3.88
C LEU A 146 4.03 2.50 -2.52
N ILE A 147 2.96 3.28 -2.51
CA ILE A 147 2.38 3.88 -1.31
C ILE A 147 1.03 3.23 -1.06
N ALA A 148 0.82 2.73 0.16
CA ALA A 148 -0.48 2.26 0.62
C ALA A 148 -0.85 2.94 1.94
N LEU A 149 -2.01 3.59 1.96
CA LEU A 149 -2.74 4.05 3.13
C LEU A 149 -3.77 2.98 3.52
N VAL A 150 -3.77 2.57 4.78
CA VAL A 150 -4.76 1.64 5.31
C VAL A 150 -5.22 2.10 6.68
N TRP A 151 -6.52 2.02 6.93
CA TRP A 151 -7.08 2.33 8.24
C TRP A 151 -8.08 1.29 8.70
N HIS A 152 -8.20 1.19 10.03
CA HIS A 152 -9.23 0.38 10.66
C HIS A 152 -10.48 1.24 10.76
N ASP A 153 -11.39 1.06 9.80
CA ASP A 153 -12.67 1.77 9.82
C ASP A 153 -13.57 1.20 10.92
N VAL A 154 -14.48 2.02 11.42
CA VAL A 154 -15.46 1.57 12.43
C VAL A 154 -16.49 0.65 11.76
N PRO A 155 -17.01 -0.36 12.49
CA PRO A 155 -18.05 -1.23 11.95
C PRO A 155 -19.26 -0.41 11.44
N PRO A 156 -19.88 -0.80 10.31
CA PRO A 156 -21.09 -0.15 9.86
C PRO A 156 -22.23 -0.38 10.87
N ASP A 157 -23.15 0.56 10.98
CA ASP A 157 -24.43 0.28 11.62
C ASP A 157 -25.12 -0.83 10.81
N GLY A 158 -25.58 -1.90 11.46
CA GLY A 158 -26.15 -3.07 10.78
C GLY A 158 -27.46 -2.81 10.02
N ALA A 159 -27.82 -1.56 9.76
CA ALA A 159 -29.06 -1.12 9.14
C ALA A 159 -28.83 -0.79 7.66
N LEU A 160 -29.02 -1.79 6.77
CA LEU A 160 -29.34 -1.67 5.33
C LEU A 160 -28.62 -0.59 4.47
N GLY A 161 -27.51 -0.03 4.94
CA GLY A 161 -26.74 0.98 4.21
C GLY A 161 -25.88 0.32 3.14
N PHE A 162 -26.00 0.79 1.90
CA PHE A 162 -25.14 0.34 0.79
C PHE A 162 -23.68 0.84 0.92
N GLN A 163 -23.38 1.71 1.89
CA GLN A 163 -22.04 2.23 2.16
C GLN A 163 -21.52 1.71 3.50
N THR A 164 -20.47 0.89 3.42
CA THR A 164 -19.81 0.32 4.60
C THR A 164 -18.77 1.26 5.19
N LEU A 165 -18.18 2.14 4.36
CA LEU A 165 -17.19 3.12 4.80
C LEU A 165 -17.82 4.18 5.70
N ARG A 166 -17.25 4.40 6.89
CA ARG A 166 -17.74 5.37 7.88
C ARG A 166 -16.78 6.52 8.12
N ARG A 167 -15.48 6.26 7.99
CA ARG A 167 -14.45 7.27 8.10
C ARG A 167 -13.66 7.29 6.81
N ASP A 168 -13.82 8.42 6.13
CA ASP A 168 -13.35 8.63 4.77
C ASP A 168 -12.03 9.39 4.85
N LEU A 169 -10.93 8.67 4.63
CA LEU A 169 -9.58 9.20 4.58
C LEU A 169 -9.12 9.27 3.13
N ASP A 170 -8.62 10.41 2.71
CA ASP A 170 -8.06 10.59 1.37
C ASP A 170 -6.53 10.64 1.44
N LEU A 171 -5.86 9.83 0.63
CA LEU A 171 -4.43 9.84 0.35
C LEU A 171 -4.13 10.76 -0.83
N LYS A 172 -3.19 11.68 -0.64
CA LYS A 172 -2.71 12.59 -1.69
C LYS A 172 -1.18 12.64 -1.65
N ILE A 173 -0.56 12.76 -2.82
CA ILE A 173 0.83 13.22 -2.89
C ILE A 173 0.94 14.43 -3.79
N LEU A 174 1.87 15.29 -3.38
CA LEU A 174 2.31 16.43 -4.16
C LEU A 174 3.79 16.24 -4.49
N VAL A 175 4.11 16.36 -5.78
CA VAL A 175 5.49 16.29 -6.26
C VAL A 175 5.83 17.61 -6.96
N PRO A 176 6.63 18.50 -6.35
CA PRO A 176 7.17 19.67 -7.03
C PRO A 176 8.05 19.26 -8.22
N ARG A 177 7.92 19.93 -9.37
CA ARG A 177 8.77 19.65 -10.54
C ARG A 177 10.14 20.30 -10.34
N ILE A 178 11.22 19.57 -10.62
CA ILE A 178 12.57 20.12 -10.58
C ILE A 178 12.79 21.02 -11.81
N GLY A 179 13.24 22.25 -11.59
CA GLY A 179 13.67 23.16 -12.67
C GLY A 179 12.56 23.72 -13.55
N ALA A 180 11.29 23.55 -13.16
CA ALA A 180 10.13 24.09 -13.86
C ALA A 180 9.05 24.51 -12.85
N ASP A 181 8.22 25.49 -13.24
CA ASP A 181 7.02 25.82 -12.47
C ASP A 181 5.99 24.68 -12.60
N GLY A 182 5.36 24.33 -11.48
CA GLY A 182 4.28 23.36 -11.42
C GLY A 182 4.53 22.18 -10.50
N GLN A 183 3.48 21.37 -10.36
CA GLN A 183 3.42 20.26 -9.42
C GLN A 183 2.66 19.11 -10.08
N ASP A 184 3.12 17.88 -9.87
CA ASP A 184 2.38 16.67 -10.23
C ASP A 184 1.52 16.26 -9.04
N TRP A 185 0.29 15.85 -9.35
CA TRP A 185 -0.75 15.57 -8.37
C TRP A 185 -1.20 14.13 -8.49
N TYR A 186 -1.24 13.41 -7.38
CA TYR A 186 -1.81 12.07 -7.33
C TYR A 186 -2.72 11.94 -6.13
N GLN A 187 -3.75 11.11 -6.29
CA GLN A 187 -4.79 10.85 -5.32
C GLN A 187 -5.00 9.35 -5.23
N GLY A 188 -5.28 8.87 -4.02
CA GLY A 188 -5.47 7.46 -3.77
C GLY A 188 -6.50 6.84 -4.70
N ASN A 189 -6.16 5.68 -5.24
CA ASN A 189 -6.99 4.88 -6.15
C ASN A 189 -7.41 5.59 -7.46
N ASN A 190 -6.86 6.76 -7.79
CA ASN A 190 -6.94 7.32 -9.13
C ASN A 190 -5.85 6.72 -10.01
N MET A 191 -6.22 5.64 -10.67
CA MET A 191 -5.35 4.82 -11.49
C MET A 191 -5.48 5.22 -12.95
N GLU A 192 -4.49 4.92 -13.77
CA GLU A 192 -4.60 5.18 -15.21
C GLU A 192 -5.80 4.44 -15.82
N GLU A 193 -6.16 3.28 -15.28
CA GLU A 193 -7.29 2.47 -15.73
C GLU A 193 -8.62 3.22 -15.56
N ASN A 194 -8.92 3.71 -14.35
CA ASN A 194 -10.20 4.36 -14.05
C ASN A 194 -10.24 5.85 -14.44
N THR A 195 -9.11 6.42 -14.84
CA THR A 195 -9.01 7.85 -15.20
C THR A 195 -8.89 8.08 -16.70
N ILE A 196 -8.07 7.29 -17.39
CA ILE A 196 -7.81 7.42 -18.83
C ILE A 196 -7.94 6.11 -19.61
N PHE A 197 -8.51 5.06 -18.99
CA PHE A 197 -8.73 3.74 -19.62
C PHE A 197 -7.44 3.06 -20.09
N ILE A 198 -6.32 3.34 -19.42
CA ILE A 198 -5.05 2.62 -19.63
C ILE A 198 -4.82 1.75 -18.40
N ASP A 199 -5.05 0.45 -18.54
CA ASP A 199 -4.69 -0.48 -17.48
C ASP A 199 -3.16 -0.65 -17.48
N SER A 200 -2.49 -0.02 -16.52
CA SER A 200 -1.03 -0.09 -16.35
C SER A 200 -0.62 -0.57 -14.96
N GLY A 201 -1.57 -0.69 -14.03
CA GLY A 201 -1.27 -0.94 -12.63
C GLY A 201 -0.71 0.26 -11.84
N TYR A 202 -0.67 1.47 -12.44
CA TYR A 202 -0.10 2.68 -11.84
C TYR A 202 -1.12 3.81 -11.70
N SER A 203 -0.79 4.75 -10.81
CA SER A 203 -1.58 5.95 -10.56
C SER A 203 -1.46 6.95 -11.70
N TYR A 204 -2.55 7.67 -11.96
CA TYR A 204 -2.59 8.72 -12.97
C TYR A 204 -2.11 10.06 -12.39
N ASN A 205 -1.21 10.73 -13.10
CA ASN A 205 -0.81 12.11 -12.78
C ASN A 205 -1.92 13.08 -13.18
N LEU A 206 -2.57 13.68 -12.19
CA LEU A 206 -3.69 14.58 -12.38
C LEU A 206 -3.21 15.97 -12.81
N PRO A 207 -3.92 16.64 -13.72
CA PRO A 207 -3.46 17.89 -14.32
C PRO A 207 -3.39 19.07 -13.34
N ASN A 208 -4.11 19.01 -12.22
CA ASN A 208 -4.13 20.01 -11.15
C ASN A 208 -4.89 19.50 -9.91
N ALA A 209 -4.81 20.26 -8.81
CA ALA A 209 -5.51 19.97 -7.57
C ALA A 209 -7.04 19.87 -7.71
N SER A 210 -7.66 20.58 -8.66
CA SER A 210 -9.12 20.52 -8.87
C SER A 210 -9.57 19.23 -9.57
N ALA A 211 -8.64 18.47 -10.17
CA ALA A 211 -8.93 17.18 -10.79
C ALA A 211 -8.87 15.99 -9.81
N LEU A 212 -8.51 16.21 -8.53
CA LEU A 212 -8.48 15.16 -7.51
C LEU A 212 -9.89 14.55 -7.31
N LYS A 213 -10.04 13.27 -7.66
CA LYS A 213 -11.27 12.49 -7.40
C LYS A 213 -11.06 11.58 -6.20
N ARG A 214 -11.90 11.72 -5.19
CA ARG A 214 -11.77 10.99 -3.92
C ARG A 214 -12.34 9.56 -4.01
N ASP A 215 -11.81 8.65 -3.20
CA ASP A 215 -12.38 7.31 -3.02
C ASP A 215 -13.22 7.24 -1.74
N GLY A 216 -14.53 7.45 -1.87
CA GLY A 216 -15.46 7.37 -0.74
C GLY A 216 -15.94 5.95 -0.39
N ARG A 217 -15.25 4.89 -0.83
CA ARG A 217 -15.72 3.50 -0.68
C ARG A 217 -14.72 2.58 0.03
N ASN A 218 -13.42 2.78 -0.19
CA ASN A 218 -12.40 1.86 0.29
C ASN A 218 -11.73 2.37 1.57
N ASN A 219 -11.39 1.45 2.49
CA ASN A 219 -10.51 1.74 3.63
C ASN A 219 -9.02 1.45 3.34
N VAL A 220 -8.70 1.42 2.05
CA VAL A 220 -7.37 1.20 1.49
C VAL A 220 -7.26 2.13 0.29
N GLU A 221 -6.32 3.06 0.34
CA GLU A 221 -5.98 3.92 -0.79
C GLU A 221 -4.52 3.72 -1.16
N VAL A 222 -4.24 3.62 -2.47
CA VAL A 222 -2.87 3.43 -2.97
C VAL A 222 -2.49 4.50 -3.96
N ILE A 223 -1.19 4.81 -3.98
CA ILE A 223 -0.55 5.58 -5.05
C ILE A 223 0.69 4.82 -5.49
N PHE A 224 0.70 4.38 -6.76
CA PHE A 224 1.79 3.62 -7.36
C PHE A 224 2.41 4.43 -8.48
N LEU A 225 3.66 4.84 -8.28
CA LEU A 225 4.43 5.63 -9.24
C LEU A 225 5.32 4.73 -10.07
N LYS A 226 5.39 5.00 -11.37
CA LYS A 226 6.24 4.27 -12.31
C LYS A 226 7.72 4.53 -11.99
N PRO A 227 8.62 3.62 -12.40
CA PRO A 227 10.04 3.94 -12.50
C PRO A 227 10.25 5.27 -13.24
N ASN A 228 11.19 6.07 -12.74
CA ASN A 228 11.56 7.38 -13.26
C ASN A 228 10.44 8.44 -13.24
N THR A 229 9.33 8.20 -12.54
CA THR A 229 8.34 9.26 -12.27
C THR A 229 8.93 10.33 -11.36
N LEU A 230 9.70 9.92 -10.35
CA LEU A 230 10.48 10.81 -9.51
C LEU A 230 11.92 10.83 -10.01
N SER A 231 12.47 12.02 -10.23
CA SER A 231 13.88 12.20 -10.54
C SER A 231 14.75 11.93 -9.30
N GLN A 232 16.05 11.67 -9.51
CA GLN A 232 17.01 11.69 -8.42
C GLN A 232 16.88 13.01 -7.68
N ASN A 233 16.87 12.96 -6.34
CA ASN A 233 16.79 14.16 -5.52
C ASN A 233 15.46 14.95 -5.71
N GLN A 234 14.38 14.29 -6.14
CA GLN A 234 13.05 14.89 -6.18
C GLN A 234 12.27 14.57 -4.92
N GLU A 235 11.96 15.61 -4.14
CA GLU A 235 11.16 15.47 -2.93
C GLU A 235 9.66 15.34 -3.24
N PHE A 236 8.94 14.65 -2.36
CA PHE A 236 7.49 14.63 -2.32
C PHE A 236 6.99 14.54 -0.88
N ARG A 237 5.72 14.88 -0.67
CA ARG A 237 5.04 14.70 0.62
C ARG A 237 3.76 13.92 0.46
N ILE A 238 3.47 13.11 1.46
CA ILE A 238 2.22 12.39 1.59
C ILE A 238 1.31 13.19 2.51
N THR A 239 0.10 13.44 2.06
CA THR A 239 -0.95 14.08 2.84
C THR A 239 -2.11 13.10 3.00
N VAL A 240 -2.56 12.91 4.24
CA VAL A 240 -3.79 12.18 4.55
C VAL A 240 -4.79 13.19 5.10
N THR A 241 -5.98 13.26 4.51
CA THR A 241 -7.05 14.16 4.97
C THR A 241 -8.28 13.39 5.39
N THR A 242 -8.94 13.82 6.47
CA THR A 242 -10.29 13.32 6.80
C THR A 242 -11.33 14.12 6.03
N PHE A 243 -12.13 13.46 5.19
CA PHE A 243 -13.24 14.14 4.52
C PHE A 243 -14.54 14.02 5.31
N ALA A 244 -14.97 12.79 5.58
CA ALA A 244 -16.17 12.50 6.34
C ALA A 244 -15.80 11.72 7.60
N TYR A 245 -16.35 12.17 8.72
CA TYR A 245 -16.14 11.59 10.03
C TYR A 245 -17.50 11.49 10.71
N VAL A 246 -17.98 10.28 10.97
CA VAL A 246 -19.22 10.07 11.74
C VAL A 246 -18.88 10.15 13.24
N PRO A 247 -19.31 11.21 13.96
CA PRO A 247 -19.09 11.32 15.40
C PRO A 247 -20.01 10.35 16.17
N ASN A 248 -19.64 9.99 17.40
CA ASN A 248 -20.47 9.27 18.39
C ASN A 248 -20.70 7.75 18.21
N GLN A 249 -19.86 7.05 17.45
CA GLN A 249 -19.64 5.60 17.67
C GLN A 249 -18.61 5.44 18.81
N PRO A 250 -18.71 4.44 19.71
CA PRO A 250 -17.88 4.37 20.91
C PRO A 250 -16.37 4.48 20.60
N ALA A 251 -15.85 5.66 20.95
CA ALA A 251 -14.48 6.12 21.15
C ALA A 251 -13.32 5.23 20.65
N VAL A 252 -13.05 5.24 19.35
CA VAL A 252 -11.68 5.02 18.88
C VAL A 252 -11.38 6.08 17.85
N ASP A 253 -10.39 6.94 18.07
CA ASP A 253 -9.96 7.91 17.06
C ASP A 253 -9.57 7.18 15.76
N GLN A 254 -9.69 7.84 14.62
CA GLN A 254 -9.30 7.20 13.36
C GLN A 254 -7.79 7.21 13.23
N VAL A 255 -7.17 6.09 13.56
CA VAL A 255 -5.75 5.84 13.28
C VAL A 255 -5.57 5.21 11.91
N PHE A 256 -4.44 5.47 11.28
CA PHE A 256 -4.10 4.93 9.97
C PHE A 256 -2.64 4.52 9.90
N SER A 257 -2.31 3.67 8.96
CA SER A 257 -0.92 3.36 8.63
C SER A 257 -0.61 3.67 7.20
N ILE A 258 0.63 4.07 6.96
CA ILE A 258 1.20 4.24 5.63
C ILE A 258 2.39 3.30 5.52
N TYR A 259 2.47 2.59 4.40
CA TYR A 259 3.67 1.89 3.99
C TYR A 259 4.10 2.43 2.62
N VAL A 260 5.36 2.82 2.49
CA VAL A 260 5.96 3.27 1.24
C VAL A 260 7.15 2.39 0.93
N TRP A 261 7.09 1.67 -0.17
CA TRP A 261 8.22 0.93 -0.70
C TRP A 261 9.01 1.80 -1.68
N ASN A 262 10.34 1.65 -1.65
CA ASN A 262 11.32 2.42 -2.43
C ASN A 262 11.32 3.92 -2.12
N ALA A 263 11.20 4.28 -0.85
CA ALA A 263 11.36 5.67 -0.40
C ALA A 263 12.23 5.75 0.84
N ARG A 264 12.86 6.91 1.01
CA ARG A 264 13.51 7.33 2.27
C ARG A 264 13.12 8.77 2.55
N CYS A 265 13.37 9.22 3.77
CA CYS A 265 13.24 10.64 4.03
C CYS A 265 14.32 11.42 3.31
N TRP A 266 13.93 12.61 2.90
CA TRP A 266 14.82 13.62 2.40
C TRP A 266 15.67 14.16 3.55
N ASP A 267 16.99 14.05 3.44
CA ASP A 267 17.92 14.71 4.35
C ASP A 267 19.04 15.37 3.53
N ASN A 268 19.19 16.69 3.65
CA ASN A 268 20.35 17.42 3.14
C ASN A 268 21.54 17.38 4.13
N SER A 269 21.38 16.73 5.27
CA SER A 269 22.38 16.48 6.30
C SER A 269 22.61 14.98 6.50
N VAL A 270 23.60 14.59 7.29
CA VAL A 270 24.11 13.21 7.36
C VAL A 270 23.43 12.42 8.50
N VAL A 271 22.25 12.83 8.96
CA VAL A 271 21.64 12.30 10.19
C VAL A 271 20.19 11.97 9.93
N TYR A 272 19.92 10.68 9.68
CA TYR A 272 18.62 10.02 9.46
C TYR A 272 17.52 10.36 10.50
N GLN A 273 17.07 11.61 10.57
CA GLN A 273 16.03 12.07 11.50
C GLN A 273 14.87 12.65 10.70
N CYS A 274 13.83 11.84 10.57
CA CYS A 274 12.48 12.29 10.27
C CYS A 274 11.73 12.20 11.60
N ASP A 275 11.56 13.35 12.23
CA ASP A 275 10.69 13.50 13.40
C ASP A 275 9.21 13.51 13.00
#